data_AF-A0A086IZ36-F1
#
_entry.id   AF-A0A086IZ36-F1
#
_cell.length_a   1.000
_cell.length_b   1.000
_cell.length_c   1.000
_cell.angle_alpha   90.00
_cell.angle_beta   90.00
_cell.angle_gamma   90.00
#
_symmetry.space_group_name_H-M   'P 1'
#
loop_
_entity.id
_entity.type
_entity.pdbx_description
1 polymer ?
#
loop_
_entity_poly.entity_id
_entity_poly.type
_entity_poly.pdbx_seq_one_letter_code
_entity_poly.pdbx_strand_id
1 'polypeptide(L)'
;MNLHAKHILLNNLPEEIEGEVELAEFKNRNASGTVLLCNNKTYRLVCREDSNTFLMKTDQETAKLEMFLECRDVKYGEKEILEILPEISIGSIDTVELYIPKRRMFSLYPLTDAEYKEILLKNRSIIISHNGEEYFAKVSSQSASETFLLVRSLGISKESQKEEEIKEAFNEILPPILFQLITPHIHNGLVDEVAIKREIIALFKEISSSHEEFTRNLLLNGLQEV
;
A
#
# COMPACT_ATOMS: atom_id res chain seq x y z
N MET A 1 30.14 -31.70 7.48
CA MET A 1 28.75 -31.74 7.98
C MET A 1 27.87 -32.13 6.80
N ASN A 2 27.29 -33.33 6.80
CA ASN A 2 26.35 -33.74 5.76
C ASN A 2 25.00 -33.08 6.05
N LEU A 3 24.62 -32.11 5.23
CA LEU A 3 23.24 -31.64 5.14
C LEU A 3 22.46 -32.76 4.47
N HIS A 4 21.78 -33.60 5.25
CA HIS A 4 20.70 -34.42 4.69
C HIS A 4 19.65 -33.45 4.15
N ALA A 5 19.45 -33.43 2.84
CA ALA A 5 18.37 -32.70 2.22
C ALA A 5 17.06 -33.26 2.78
N LYS A 6 16.38 -32.46 3.61
CA LYS A 6 15.03 -32.79 4.06
C LYS A 6 14.09 -32.57 2.89
N HIS A 7 13.34 -33.59 2.50
CA HIS A 7 12.36 -33.45 1.43
C HIS A 7 11.12 -32.74 1.99
N ILE A 8 10.88 -31.52 1.49
CA ILE A 8 9.75 -30.66 1.83
C ILE A 8 8.75 -30.75 0.68
N LEU A 9 7.49 -31.03 1.00
CA LEU A 9 6.40 -30.96 0.02
C LEU A 9 5.62 -29.67 0.22
N LEU A 10 5.51 -28.87 -0.84
CA LEU A 10 4.52 -27.80 -0.90
C LEU A 10 3.19 -28.43 -1.32
N ASN A 11 2.29 -28.58 -0.36
CA ASN A 11 0.98 -29.16 -0.58
C ASN A 11 -0.04 -28.04 -0.81
N ASN A 12 -1.03 -28.27 -1.67
CA ASN A 12 -2.08 -27.29 -1.99
C ASN A 12 -1.52 -25.95 -2.50
N LEU A 13 -0.68 -25.98 -3.55
CA LEU A 13 -0.48 -24.78 -4.37
C LEU A 13 -1.86 -24.35 -4.91
N PRO A 14 -2.31 -23.11 -4.62
CA PRO A 14 -3.49 -22.56 -5.27
C PRO A 14 -3.33 -22.65 -6.78
N GLU A 15 -4.41 -22.99 -7.49
CA GLU A 15 -4.42 -23.10 -8.96
C GLU A 15 -3.99 -21.77 -9.64
N GLU A 16 -4.13 -20.66 -8.93
CA GLU A 16 -3.75 -19.30 -9.33
C GLU A 16 -2.22 -19.09 -9.40
N ILE A 17 -1.41 -20.00 -8.85
CA ILE A 17 0.05 -19.92 -8.89
C ILE A 17 0.55 -20.50 -10.22
N GLU A 18 0.60 -19.65 -11.23
CA GLU A 18 1.25 -19.93 -12.52
C GLU A 18 2.50 -19.04 -12.69
N GLY A 19 3.61 -19.64 -13.16
CA GLY A 19 4.83 -18.90 -13.51
C GLY A 19 5.90 -18.86 -12.42
N GLU A 20 6.75 -17.85 -12.48
CA GLU A 20 7.84 -17.65 -11.52
C GLU A 20 7.29 -17.20 -10.16
N VAL A 21 7.87 -17.75 -9.09
CA VAL A 21 7.52 -17.42 -7.71
C VAL A 21 8.78 -17.03 -6.95
N GLU A 22 8.66 -16.03 -6.08
CA GLU A 22 9.75 -15.60 -5.20
C GLU A 22 9.45 -16.02 -3.75
N LEU A 23 10.45 -16.57 -3.08
CA LEU A 23 10.39 -16.87 -1.65
C LEU A 23 11.04 -15.73 -0.87
N ALA A 24 10.28 -15.11 0.02
CA ALA A 24 10.77 -14.04 0.88
C ALA A 24 10.54 -14.39 2.35
N GLU A 25 11.60 -14.24 3.16
CA GLU A 25 11.48 -14.30 4.61
C GLU A 25 11.19 -12.91 5.17
N PHE A 26 10.37 -12.85 6.21
CA PHE A 26 10.08 -11.60 6.90
C PHE A 26 10.11 -11.77 8.41
N LYS A 27 10.43 -10.66 9.07
CA LYS A 27 10.35 -10.52 10.53
C LYS A 27 9.91 -9.11 10.86
N ASN A 28 8.67 -8.96 11.30
CA ASN A 28 8.11 -7.71 11.80
C ASN A 28 7.83 -7.81 13.31
N ARG A 29 7.20 -6.77 13.87
CA ARG A 29 6.90 -6.69 15.30
C ARG A 29 5.96 -7.79 15.80
N ASN A 30 5.06 -8.26 14.93
CA ASN A 30 3.94 -9.14 15.30
C ASN A 30 4.19 -10.59 14.90
N ALA A 31 4.97 -10.82 13.84
CA ALA A 31 5.21 -12.15 13.30
C ALA A 31 6.54 -12.24 12.54
N SER A 32 7.00 -13.48 12.40
CA SER A 32 7.99 -13.87 11.40
C SER A 32 7.48 -15.04 10.58
N GLY A 33 8.04 -15.22 9.39
CA GLY A 33 7.72 -16.36 8.55
C GLY A 33 8.30 -16.23 7.15
N THR A 34 7.84 -17.12 6.28
CA THR A 34 8.18 -17.13 4.86
C THR A 34 6.91 -16.92 4.07
N VAL A 35 6.99 -16.10 3.03
CA VAL A 35 5.92 -15.91 2.06
C VAL A 35 6.37 -16.35 0.68
N LEU A 36 5.39 -16.70 -0.13
CA LEU A 36 5.49 -16.98 -1.54
C LEU A 36 4.85 -15.80 -2.28
N LEU A 37 5.67 -15.01 -2.96
CA LEU A 37 5.26 -13.90 -3.82
C LEU A 37 4.99 -14.47 -5.21
N CYS A 38 3.74 -14.38 -5.64
CA CYS A 38 3.30 -14.73 -6.99
C CYS A 38 3.03 -13.44 -7.77
N ASN A 39 2.80 -13.51 -9.08
CA ASN A 39 2.60 -12.32 -9.93
C ASN A 39 1.59 -11.29 -9.36
N ASN A 40 0.46 -11.76 -8.81
CA ASN A 40 -0.64 -10.89 -8.40
C ASN A 40 -1.04 -11.04 -6.92
N LYS A 41 -0.40 -11.94 -6.18
CA LYS A 41 -0.85 -12.28 -4.83
C LYS A 41 0.28 -12.85 -3.99
N THR A 42 0.19 -12.59 -2.69
CA THR A 42 1.16 -13.10 -1.71
C THR A 42 0.53 -14.14 -0.79
N TYR A 43 1.19 -15.29 -0.63
CA TYR A 43 0.75 -16.36 0.27
C TYR A 43 1.77 -16.60 1.39
N ARG A 44 1.31 -16.80 2.62
CA ARG A 44 2.13 -17.24 3.73
C ARG A 44 2.32 -18.75 3.64
N LEU A 45 3.57 -19.20 3.77
CA LEU A 45 3.86 -20.62 3.94
C LEU A 45 3.69 -20.99 5.40
N VAL A 46 2.83 -21.97 5.65
CA VAL A 46 2.57 -22.49 7.00
C VAL A 46 2.89 -23.98 7.03
N CYS A 47 3.68 -24.39 8.02
CA CYS A 47 3.93 -25.81 8.25
C CYS A 47 2.65 -26.47 8.74
N ARG A 48 2.21 -27.50 8.04
CA ARG A 48 1.15 -28.40 8.50
C ARG A 48 1.80 -29.60 9.19
N GLU A 49 1.46 -29.78 10.46
CA GLU A 49 1.77 -31.01 11.16
C GLU A 49 0.76 -32.07 10.74
N ASP A 50 1.19 -33.06 9.96
CA ASP A 50 0.44 -34.28 9.73
C ASP A 50 1.13 -35.44 10.47
N SER A 51 0.35 -36.27 11.15
CA SER A 51 0.83 -37.45 11.87
C SER A 51 1.15 -38.64 10.94
N ASN A 52 0.83 -38.51 9.65
CA ASN A 52 1.03 -39.55 8.65
C ASN A 52 2.45 -39.52 8.07
N THR A 53 3.02 -40.70 7.79
CA THR A 53 4.29 -40.80 7.06
C THR A 53 4.01 -40.85 5.56
N PHE A 54 4.51 -39.86 4.82
CA PHE A 54 4.42 -39.84 3.37
C PHE A 54 5.78 -40.13 2.74
N LEU A 55 5.75 -40.84 1.62
CA LEU A 55 6.92 -41.17 0.82
C LEU A 55 6.73 -40.59 -0.58
N MET A 56 7.73 -39.85 -1.06
CA MET A 56 7.83 -39.39 -2.43
C MET A 56 8.72 -40.37 -3.20
N LYS A 57 8.22 -40.90 -4.31
CA LYS A 57 9.01 -41.72 -5.22
C LYS A 57 9.34 -40.91 -6.46
N THR A 58 10.62 -40.68 -6.69
CA THR A 58 11.14 -40.16 -7.97
C THR A 58 11.67 -41.32 -8.80
N ASP A 59 12.07 -41.06 -10.05
CA ASP A 59 12.66 -42.08 -10.92
C ASP A 59 13.97 -42.67 -10.36
N GLN A 60 14.60 -41.99 -9.40
CA GLN A 60 15.93 -42.31 -8.89
C GLN A 60 15.90 -42.79 -7.43
N GLU A 61 14.92 -42.38 -6.62
CA GLU A 61 14.89 -42.73 -5.19
C GLU A 61 13.49 -42.67 -4.57
N THR A 62 13.35 -43.25 -3.38
CA THR A 62 12.19 -43.07 -2.52
C THR A 62 12.62 -42.28 -1.30
N ALA A 63 12.05 -41.09 -1.15
CA ALA A 63 12.34 -40.14 -0.09
C ALA A 63 11.18 -40.07 0.90
N LYS A 64 11.47 -40.00 2.20
CA LYS A 64 10.45 -39.69 3.21
C LYS A 64 10.25 -38.17 3.27
N LEU A 65 9.00 -37.72 3.16
CA LEU A 65 8.65 -36.32 3.35
C LEU A 65 8.62 -36.01 4.85
N GLU A 66 9.41 -35.02 5.27
CA GLU A 66 9.51 -34.62 6.68
C GLU A 66 8.63 -33.42 7.03
N MET A 67 8.20 -32.65 6.03
CA MET A 67 7.49 -31.39 6.24
C MET A 67 6.51 -31.10 5.11
N PHE A 68 5.30 -30.66 5.50
CA PHE A 68 4.26 -30.18 4.60
C PHE A 68 4.10 -28.69 4.77
N LEU A 69 4.24 -27.95 3.68
CA LEU A 69 3.94 -26.53 3.66
C LEU A 69 2.62 -26.32 2.93
N GLU A 70 1.72 -25.52 3.53
CA GLU A 70 0.50 -25.05 2.89
C GLU A 70 0.62 -23.56 2.59
N CYS A 71 0.07 -23.15 1.44
CA CYS A 71 -0.11 -21.73 1.12
C CYS A 71 -1.40 -21.24 1.79
N ARG A 72 -1.30 -20.16 2.58
CA ARG A 72 -2.45 -19.44 3.13
C ARG A 72 -2.40 -18.00 2.71
N ASP A 73 -3.55 -17.36 2.56
CA ASP A 73 -3.58 -15.92 2.28
C ASP A 73 -2.82 -15.16 3.37
N VAL A 74 -1.90 -14.29 2.94
CA VAL A 74 -1.30 -13.31 3.84
C VAL A 74 -2.40 -12.33 4.27
N LYS A 75 -2.52 -12.12 5.57
CA LYS A 75 -3.36 -11.06 6.14
C LYS A 75 -2.48 -10.12 6.95
N TYR A 76 -1.70 -9.30 6.26
CA TYR A 76 -1.21 -8.09 6.92
C TYR A 76 -2.40 -7.17 7.15
N GLY A 77 -2.48 -6.55 8.31
CA GLY A 77 -3.43 -5.44 8.44
C GLY A 77 -2.92 -4.30 7.58
N GLU A 78 -3.74 -3.74 6.69
CA GLU A 78 -3.37 -2.52 5.93
C GLU A 78 -2.83 -1.44 6.88
N LYS A 79 -3.46 -1.31 8.05
CA LYS A 79 -3.03 -0.44 9.14
C LYS A 79 -1.57 -0.67 9.57
N GLU A 80 -1.12 -1.92 9.67
CA GLU A 80 0.26 -2.25 10.09
C GLU A 80 1.29 -1.80 9.05
N ILE A 81 0.95 -1.95 7.77
CA ILE A 81 1.79 -1.50 6.64
C ILE A 81 1.86 0.03 6.62
N LEU A 82 0.76 0.71 6.93
CA LEU A 82 0.71 2.17 6.95
C LEU A 82 1.38 2.76 8.18
N GLU A 83 1.35 2.08 9.33
CA GLU A 83 1.95 2.55 10.59
C GLU A 83 3.48 2.68 10.54
N ILE A 84 4.15 1.93 9.66
CA ILE A 84 5.59 2.06 9.46
C ILE A 84 5.96 3.20 8.50
N LEU A 85 5.01 3.70 7.70
CA LEU A 85 5.29 4.80 6.79
C LEU A 85 5.56 6.07 7.59
N PRO A 86 6.66 6.79 7.30
CA PRO A 86 6.87 8.10 7.86
C PRO A 86 5.80 9.07 7.35
N GLU A 87 5.34 9.95 8.24
CA GLU A 87 4.40 11.00 7.89
C GLU A 87 5.17 12.27 7.51
N ILE A 88 4.87 12.83 6.34
CA ILE A 88 5.56 13.97 5.76
C ILE A 88 4.59 15.12 5.45
N SER A 89 5.08 16.35 5.60
CA SER A 89 4.36 17.56 5.22
C SER A 89 4.75 18.04 3.82
N ILE A 90 3.93 18.89 3.20
CA ILE A 90 4.22 19.53 1.90
C ILE A 90 5.61 20.17 1.88
N GLY A 91 6.00 20.85 2.96
CA GLY A 91 7.31 21.54 3.05
C GLY A 91 8.53 20.61 3.07
N SER A 92 8.33 19.30 3.26
CA SER A 92 9.42 18.32 3.32
C SER A 92 9.33 17.27 2.21
N ILE A 93 8.45 17.48 1.23
CA ILE A 93 8.11 16.45 0.23
C ILE A 93 9.29 16.10 -0.68
N ASP A 94 10.20 17.03 -0.91
CA ASP A 94 11.40 16.80 -1.72
C ASP A 94 12.56 16.16 -0.92
N THR A 95 12.39 15.94 0.38
CA THR A 95 13.44 15.38 1.26
C THR A 95 13.34 13.86 1.31
N VAL A 96 14.01 13.19 0.37
CA VAL A 96 13.99 11.72 0.20
C VAL A 96 14.37 10.96 1.48
N GLU A 97 15.25 11.51 2.31
CA GLU A 97 15.71 10.89 3.56
C GLU A 97 14.61 10.70 4.60
N LEU A 98 13.49 11.42 4.46
CA LEU A 98 12.32 11.27 5.33
C LEU A 98 11.42 10.11 4.91
N TYR A 99 11.66 9.48 3.76
CA TYR A 99 10.85 8.38 3.24
C TYR A 99 11.44 7.03 3.64
N ILE A 100 10.59 6.00 3.68
CA ILE A 100 11.06 4.63 3.87
C ILE A 100 11.37 3.98 2.50
N PRO A 101 12.57 3.40 2.31
CA PRO A 101 12.90 2.72 1.06
C PRO A 101 12.06 1.45 0.86
N LYS A 102 11.67 1.16 -0.38
CA LYS A 102 10.86 -0.01 -0.76
C LYS A 102 11.43 -1.31 -0.20
N ARG A 103 12.73 -1.55 -0.35
CA ARG A 103 13.39 -2.77 0.17
C ARG A 103 13.15 -3.00 1.65
N ARG A 104 13.09 -1.93 2.45
CA ARG A 104 12.87 -2.02 3.90
C ARG A 104 11.42 -2.39 4.19
N MET A 105 10.48 -1.80 3.48
CA MET A 105 9.05 -2.17 3.57
C MET A 105 8.84 -3.63 3.20
N PHE A 106 9.38 -4.05 2.05
CA PHE A 106 9.25 -5.42 1.53
C PHE A 106 9.90 -6.45 2.47
N SER A 107 10.98 -6.10 3.16
CA SER A 107 11.58 -7.01 4.16
C SER A 107 10.71 -7.23 5.41
N LEU A 108 9.80 -6.31 5.71
CA LEU A 108 8.97 -6.35 6.92
C LEU A 108 7.56 -6.88 6.62
N TYR A 109 7.03 -6.54 5.45
CA TYR A 109 5.67 -6.86 5.01
C TYR A 109 5.65 -7.28 3.53
N PRO A 110 6.39 -8.32 3.13
CA PRO A 110 6.54 -8.67 1.71
C PRO A 110 5.18 -8.88 1.04
N LEU A 111 4.90 -8.05 0.04
CA LEU A 111 3.71 -8.10 -0.80
C LEU A 111 4.14 -7.85 -2.25
N THR A 112 3.27 -8.15 -3.20
CA THR A 112 3.50 -7.78 -4.60
C THR A 112 3.49 -6.26 -4.77
N ASP A 113 4.17 -5.80 -5.82
CA ASP A 113 4.16 -4.38 -6.20
C ASP A 113 2.74 -3.83 -6.42
N ALA A 114 1.85 -4.66 -6.98
CA ALA A 114 0.46 -4.30 -7.21
C ALA A 114 -0.30 -4.09 -5.90
N GLU A 115 -0.19 -5.03 -4.96
CA GLU A 115 -0.81 -4.93 -3.63
C GLU A 115 -0.30 -3.69 -2.88
N TYR A 116 1.00 -3.41 -2.92
CA TYR A 116 1.55 -2.20 -2.29
C TYR A 116 1.04 -0.91 -2.91
N LYS A 117 1.05 -0.81 -4.24
CA LYS A 117 0.55 0.40 -4.93
C LYS A 117 -0.91 0.65 -4.59
N GLU A 118 -1.73 -0.39 -4.55
CA GLU A 118 -3.14 -0.27 -4.16
C GLU A 118 -3.29 0.24 -2.72
N ILE A 119 -2.58 -0.35 -1.76
CA ILE A 119 -2.64 0.07 -0.34
C ILE A 119 -2.15 1.51 -0.18
N LEU A 120 -1.02 1.87 -0.79
CA LEU A 120 -0.40 3.19 -0.67
C LEU A 120 -1.28 4.29 -1.27
N LEU A 121 -1.77 4.08 -2.50
CA LEU A 121 -2.60 5.06 -3.20
C LEU A 121 -3.93 5.30 -2.47
N LYS A 122 -4.58 4.23 -1.96
CA LYS A 122 -5.82 4.37 -1.18
C LYS A 122 -5.63 5.12 0.14
N ASN A 123 -4.42 5.14 0.69
CA ASN A 123 -4.17 5.62 2.05
C ASN A 123 -3.27 6.86 2.08
N ARG A 124 -3.48 7.79 1.13
CA ARG A 124 -2.84 9.11 1.09
C ARG A 124 -1.31 9.04 1.15
N SER A 125 -0.74 7.97 0.58
CA SER A 125 0.71 7.79 0.52
C SER A 125 1.23 8.19 -0.84
N ILE A 126 2.46 8.65 -0.88
CA ILE A 126 3.14 9.01 -2.11
C ILE A 126 4.34 8.11 -2.35
N ILE A 127 4.59 7.87 -3.64
CA ILE A 127 5.68 7.05 -4.13
C ILE A 127 6.62 7.97 -4.90
N ILE A 128 7.89 7.98 -4.49
CA ILE A 128 8.94 8.72 -5.17
C ILE A 128 10.02 7.74 -5.66
N SER A 129 10.63 8.03 -6.81
CA SER A 129 11.76 7.27 -7.32
C SER A 129 13.03 8.11 -7.24
N HIS A 130 14.06 7.59 -6.57
CA HIS A 130 15.36 8.26 -6.44
C HIS A 130 16.49 7.24 -6.60
N ASN A 131 17.44 7.52 -7.50
CA ASN A 131 18.56 6.62 -7.84
C ASN A 131 18.15 5.18 -8.19
N GLY A 132 17.01 5.01 -8.88
CA GLY A 132 16.49 3.70 -9.29
C GLY A 132 15.83 2.89 -8.17
N GLU A 133 15.69 3.45 -6.97
CA GLU A 133 14.96 2.85 -5.85
C GLU A 133 13.66 3.64 -5.58
N GLU A 134 12.58 2.93 -5.26
CA GLU A 134 11.31 3.53 -4.85
C GLU A 134 11.31 3.77 -3.33
N TYR A 135 10.72 4.88 -2.92
CA TYR A 135 10.57 5.29 -1.54
C TYR A 135 9.13 5.70 -1.26
N PHE A 136 8.66 5.42 -0.05
CA PHE A 136 7.26 5.59 0.34
C PHE A 136 7.15 6.46 1.59
N ALA A 137 6.10 7.28 1.63
CA ALA A 137 5.73 8.02 2.82
C ALA A 137 4.22 8.31 2.80
N LYS A 138 3.65 8.52 3.98
CA LYS A 138 2.28 8.98 4.14
C LYS A 138 2.27 10.51 4.16
N VAL A 139 1.38 11.14 3.40
CA VAL A 139 1.19 12.59 3.50
C VAL A 139 0.35 12.90 4.75
N SER A 140 0.78 13.91 5.50
CA SER A 140 0.07 14.28 6.72
C SER A 140 -1.38 14.67 6.47
N SER A 141 -2.27 14.44 7.43
CA SER A 141 -3.70 14.76 7.24
C SER A 141 -3.92 16.23 6.90
N GLN A 142 -3.11 17.14 7.46
CA GLN A 142 -3.15 18.56 7.14
C GLN A 142 -2.74 18.82 5.68
N SER A 143 -1.58 18.31 5.25
CA SER A 143 -1.10 18.48 3.88
C SER A 143 -1.98 17.81 2.83
N ALA A 144 -2.56 16.65 3.15
CA ALA A 144 -3.55 16.00 2.30
C ALA A 144 -4.80 16.87 2.14
N SER A 145 -5.30 17.46 3.24
CA SER A 145 -6.49 18.32 3.20
C SER A 145 -6.27 19.55 2.32
N GLU A 146 -5.10 20.19 2.42
CA GLU A 146 -4.72 21.33 1.57
C GLU A 146 -4.68 20.94 0.08
N THR A 147 -4.14 19.76 -0.22
CA THR A 147 -4.08 19.21 -1.59
C THR A 147 -5.49 19.00 -2.16
N PHE A 148 -6.36 18.35 -1.40
CA PHE A 148 -7.74 18.07 -1.83
C PHE A 148 -8.58 19.34 -1.98
N LEU A 149 -8.42 20.30 -1.06
CA LEU A 149 -9.08 21.61 -1.14
C LEU A 149 -8.66 22.36 -2.40
N LEU A 150 -7.37 22.37 -2.74
CA LEU A 150 -6.89 23.03 -3.95
C LEU A 150 -7.53 22.42 -5.20
N VAL A 151 -7.54 21.09 -5.33
CA VAL A 151 -8.15 20.42 -6.47
C VAL A 151 -9.63 20.76 -6.61
N ARG A 152 -10.37 20.74 -5.50
CA ARG A 152 -11.78 21.15 -5.51
C ARG A 152 -11.94 22.61 -5.95
N SER A 153 -11.13 23.52 -5.42
CA SER A 153 -11.17 24.94 -5.79
C SER A 153 -10.83 25.17 -7.27
N LEU A 154 -9.87 24.43 -7.82
CA LEU A 154 -9.53 24.48 -9.24
C LEU A 154 -10.68 23.97 -10.12
N GLY A 155 -11.33 22.86 -9.73
CA GLY A 155 -12.48 22.33 -10.44
C GLY A 155 -13.64 23.33 -10.50
N ILE A 156 -13.94 24.01 -9.39
CA ILE A 156 -14.93 25.08 -9.32
C ILE A 156 -14.51 26.28 -10.18
N SER A 157 -13.28 26.77 -10.02
CA SER A 157 -12.81 27.97 -10.71
C SER A 157 -12.69 27.80 -12.23
N LYS A 158 -12.39 26.59 -12.71
CA LYS A 158 -12.32 26.27 -14.15
C LYS A 158 -13.66 25.81 -14.72
N GLU A 159 -14.65 25.55 -13.87
CA GLU A 159 -15.91 24.90 -14.25
C GLU A 159 -15.66 23.57 -14.99
N SER A 160 -14.66 22.80 -14.55
CA SER A 160 -14.20 21.58 -15.21
C SER A 160 -13.87 20.49 -14.21
N GLN A 161 -14.13 19.24 -14.61
CA GLN A 161 -13.75 18.04 -13.87
C GLN A 161 -12.69 17.22 -14.61
N LYS A 162 -12.18 17.67 -15.75
CA LYS A 162 -11.20 16.90 -16.51
C LYS A 162 -9.87 16.85 -15.77
N GLU A 163 -9.33 15.64 -15.60
CA GLU A 163 -8.04 15.41 -14.93
C GLU A 163 -6.95 16.30 -15.50
N GLU A 164 -6.78 16.31 -16.82
CA GLU A 164 -5.68 17.04 -17.48
C GLU A 164 -5.71 18.55 -17.18
N GLU A 165 -6.89 19.17 -17.29
CA GLU A 165 -7.07 20.61 -17.07
C GLU A 165 -6.87 21.01 -15.60
N ILE A 166 -7.29 20.14 -14.67
CA ILE A 166 -7.09 20.35 -13.23
C ILE A 166 -5.61 20.13 -12.87
N LYS A 167 -4.99 19.07 -13.40
CA LYS A 167 -3.61 18.70 -13.12
C LYS A 167 -2.64 19.76 -13.61
N GLU A 168 -2.87 20.34 -14.79
CA GLU A 168 -2.07 21.44 -15.32
C GLU A 168 -2.05 22.62 -14.35
N ALA A 169 -3.23 23.10 -13.92
CA ALA A 169 -3.31 24.22 -12.98
C ALA A 169 -2.85 23.85 -11.56
N PHE A 170 -3.02 22.61 -11.14
CA PHE A 170 -2.53 22.11 -9.86
C PHE A 170 -0.99 22.22 -9.78
N ASN A 171 -0.30 21.79 -10.84
CA ASN A 171 1.15 21.77 -10.92
C ASN A 171 1.78 23.16 -10.93
N GLU A 172 1.01 24.21 -11.21
CA GLU A 172 1.44 25.61 -11.10
C GLU A 172 1.51 26.09 -9.63
N ILE A 173 0.86 25.39 -8.70
CA ILE A 173 0.62 25.85 -7.33
C ILE A 173 1.29 24.93 -6.30
N LEU A 174 1.08 23.62 -6.42
CA LEU A 174 1.64 22.62 -5.51
C LEU A 174 2.60 21.67 -6.24
N PRO A 175 3.54 21.05 -5.52
CA PRO A 175 4.42 20.02 -6.06
C PRO A 175 3.64 18.93 -6.83
N PRO A 176 4.01 18.62 -8.10
CA PRO A 176 3.27 17.67 -8.94
C PRO A 176 3.09 16.27 -8.33
N ILE A 177 4.03 15.87 -7.46
CA ILE A 177 3.98 14.59 -6.75
C ILE A 177 2.72 14.44 -5.88
N LEU A 178 2.18 15.53 -5.34
CA LEU A 178 0.98 15.52 -4.51
C LEU A 178 -0.28 15.16 -5.29
N PHE A 179 -0.27 15.28 -6.62
CA PHE A 179 -1.40 14.87 -7.44
C PHE A 179 -1.65 13.35 -7.38
N GLN A 180 -0.66 12.55 -6.93
CA GLN A 180 -0.86 11.13 -6.63
C GLN A 180 -1.97 10.88 -5.60
N LEU A 181 -2.18 11.83 -4.67
CA LEU A 181 -3.26 11.74 -3.68
C LEU A 181 -4.66 11.80 -4.32
N ILE A 182 -4.76 12.37 -5.51
CA ILE A 182 -6.01 12.59 -6.25
C ILE A 182 -6.34 11.39 -7.12
N THR A 183 -5.33 10.65 -7.60
CA THR A 183 -5.48 9.51 -8.52
C THR A 183 -6.56 8.49 -8.11
N PRO A 184 -6.72 8.11 -6.82
CA PRO A 184 -7.81 7.22 -6.41
C PRO A 184 -9.23 7.76 -6.67
N HIS A 185 -9.36 9.08 -6.80
CA HIS A 185 -10.61 9.80 -7.01
C HIS A 185 -10.81 10.19 -8.48
N ILE A 186 -10.07 9.58 -9.41
CA ILE A 186 -10.20 9.82 -10.84
C ILE A 186 -10.89 8.62 -11.50
N HIS A 187 -11.97 8.89 -12.22
CA HIS A 187 -12.76 7.89 -12.92
C HIS A 187 -12.99 8.33 -14.35
N ASN A 188 -12.54 7.53 -15.32
CA ASN A 188 -12.65 7.82 -16.76
C ASN A 188 -12.11 9.21 -17.14
N GLY A 189 -10.98 9.62 -16.55
CA GLY A 189 -10.35 10.93 -16.79
C GLY A 189 -11.07 12.11 -16.15
N LEU A 190 -12.04 11.86 -15.28
CA LEU A 190 -12.78 12.88 -14.53
C LEU A 190 -12.47 12.77 -13.04
N VAL A 191 -12.27 13.91 -12.40
CA VAL A 191 -12.08 14.04 -10.96
C VAL A 191 -13.45 13.95 -10.26
N ASP A 192 -13.59 13.00 -9.33
CA ASP A 192 -14.78 12.83 -8.51
C ASP A 192 -14.79 13.84 -7.35
N GLU A 193 -15.44 14.99 -7.58
CA GLU A 193 -15.57 16.04 -6.58
C GLU A 193 -16.30 15.57 -5.31
N VAL A 194 -17.26 14.64 -5.43
CA VAL A 194 -18.02 14.16 -4.27
C VAL A 194 -17.14 13.31 -3.37
N ALA A 195 -16.32 12.43 -3.97
CA ALA A 195 -15.34 11.63 -3.23
C ALA A 195 -14.30 12.53 -2.54
N ILE A 196 -13.76 13.53 -3.25
CA ILE A 196 -12.82 14.51 -2.68
C ILE A 196 -13.46 15.27 -1.53
N LYS A 197 -14.71 15.74 -1.68
CA LYS A 197 -15.44 16.45 -0.61
C LYS A 197 -15.55 15.58 0.65
N ARG A 198 -15.88 14.30 0.52
CA ARG A 198 -15.97 13.37 1.65
C ARG A 198 -14.62 13.18 2.33
N GLU A 199 -13.55 13.05 1.55
CA GLU A 199 -12.19 12.91 2.09
C GLU A 199 -11.77 14.17 2.87
N ILE A 200 -12.04 15.38 2.36
CA ILE A 200 -11.75 16.63 3.07
C ILE A 200 -12.49 16.67 4.43
N ILE A 201 -13.77 16.29 4.46
CA ILE A 201 -14.56 16.26 5.70
C ILE A 201 -13.97 15.25 6.70
N ALA A 202 -13.59 14.05 6.24
CA ALA A 202 -12.97 13.04 7.07
C ALA A 202 -11.63 13.55 7.67
N LEU A 203 -10.80 14.19 6.85
CA LEU A 203 -9.54 14.79 7.28
C LEU A 203 -9.74 15.92 8.28
N PHE A 204 -10.71 16.80 8.05
CA PHE A 204 -11.05 17.86 9.00
C PHE A 204 -11.45 17.29 10.36
N LYS A 205 -12.15 16.15 10.39
CA LYS A 205 -12.48 15.46 11.63
C LYS A 205 -11.25 14.86 12.33
N GLU A 206 -10.26 14.39 11.57
CA GLU A 206 -8.99 13.89 12.12
C GLU A 206 -8.13 15.01 12.73
N ILE A 207 -8.04 16.17 12.06
CA ILE A 207 -7.12 17.26 12.45
C ILE A 207 -7.72 18.24 13.46
N SER A 208 -9.05 18.33 13.56
CA SER A 208 -9.68 19.30 14.46
C SER A 208 -9.60 18.82 15.90
N SER A 209 -9.15 19.72 16.79
CA SER A 209 -9.04 19.45 18.23
C SER A 209 -10.37 19.52 18.98
N SER A 210 -11.40 20.10 18.36
CA SER A 210 -12.74 20.26 18.92
C SER A 210 -13.83 20.27 17.83
N HIS A 211 -15.09 20.08 18.23
CA HIS A 211 -16.22 20.18 17.32
C HIS A 211 -16.41 21.61 16.76
N GLU A 212 -16.15 22.64 17.56
CA GLU A 212 -16.24 24.05 17.12
C GLU A 212 -15.22 24.35 16.01
N GLU A 213 -13.99 23.89 16.17
CA GLU A 213 -12.95 24.02 15.15
C GLU A 213 -13.33 23.29 13.86
N PHE A 214 -13.86 22.06 13.99
CA PHE A 214 -14.34 21.28 12.87
C PHE A 214 -15.45 22.01 12.09
N THR A 215 -16.49 22.49 12.79
CA THR A 215 -17.59 23.25 12.17
C THR A 215 -17.10 24.55 11.53
N ARG A 216 -16.17 25.26 12.18
CA ARG A 216 -15.55 26.45 11.60
C ARG A 216 -14.81 26.13 10.31
N ASN A 217 -14.03 25.05 10.28
CA ASN A 217 -13.30 24.62 9.09
C ASN A 217 -14.24 24.24 7.94
N LEU A 218 -15.36 23.57 8.23
CA LEU A 218 -16.40 23.28 7.22
C LEU A 218 -17.00 24.57 6.64
N LEU A 219 -17.38 25.52 7.50
CA LEU A 219 -17.98 26.79 7.09
C LEU A 219 -17.03 27.63 6.23
N LEU A 220 -15.77 27.78 6.66
CA LEU A 220 -14.77 28.58 5.94
C LEU A 220 -14.49 28.04 4.53
N ASN A 221 -14.57 26.72 4.33
CA ASN A 221 -14.30 26.07 3.05
C ASN A 221 -15.57 25.77 2.23
N GLY A 222 -16.73 26.30 2.66
CA GLY A 222 -18.01 26.10 1.96
C GLY A 222 -18.40 24.62 1.86
N LEU A 223 -18.11 23.84 2.89
CA LEU A 223 -18.45 22.42 2.98
C LEU A 223 -19.69 22.25 3.85
N GLN A 224 -20.61 21.41 3.39
CA GLN A 224 -21.78 20.96 4.15
C GLN A 224 -21.69 19.44 4.30
N GLU A 225 -21.93 18.93 5.51
CA GLU A 225 -22.13 17.49 5.74
C GLU A 225 -23.33 17.03 4.89
N VAL A 226 -23.14 15.93 4.15
CA VAL A 226 -24.19 15.27 3.35
C VAL A 226 -24.64 14.05 4.10
#